data_AF-X0UG46-F1
#
_entry.id   AF-X0UG46-F1
#
_cell.length_a   1.000
_cell.length_b   1.000
_cell.length_c   1.000
_cell.angle_alpha   90.00
_cell.angle_beta   90.00
_cell.angle_gamma   90.00
#
_symmetry.space_group_name_H-M   'P 1'
#
loop_
_entity.id
_entity.type
_entity.pdbx_description
1 polymer ?
#
loop_
_entity_poly.entity_id
_entity_poly.type
_entity_poly.pdbx_seq_one_letter_code
_entity_poly.pdbx_strand_id
1 'polypeptide(L)'
;MTLEMTLTMIVLVFVIVLFIFEWVRVDVVGIIMMVLLPLIGLVTPKEAFLGLSSNAVVSIMAVIIIGAGLDKTGVMNKVAEGR
;
A
#
# COMPACT_ATOMS: atom_id res chain seq x y z
N MET A 1 -8.93 -15.92 -22.27
CA MET A 1 -8.53 -15.48 -20.91
C MET A 1 -8.72 -16.66 -19.97
N THR A 2 -7.74 -16.99 -19.12
CA THR A 2 -7.95 -18.01 -18.10
C THR A 2 -8.92 -17.47 -17.04
N LEU A 3 -9.62 -18.37 -16.33
CA LEU A 3 -10.58 -17.97 -15.29
C LEU A 3 -9.93 -17.08 -14.22
N GLU A 4 -8.70 -17.41 -13.83
CA GLU A 4 -7.88 -16.65 -12.87
C GLU A 4 -7.59 -15.23 -13.38
N MET A 5 -7.20 -15.07 -14.65
CA MET A 5 -6.94 -13.74 -15.22
C MET A 5 -8.21 -12.87 -15.23
N THR A 6 -9.35 -13.45 -15.57
CA THR A 6 -10.64 -12.73 -15.56
C THR A 6 -11.00 -12.29 -14.14
N LEU A 7 -10.84 -13.16 -13.14
CA LEU A 7 -11.09 -12.82 -11.73
C LEU A 7 -10.16 -11.72 -11.24
N THR A 8 -8.87 -11.79 -11.55
CA THR A 8 -7.90 -10.73 -11.20
C THR A 8 -8.29 -9.39 -11.82
N MET A 9 -8.74 -9.37 -13.07
CA MET A 9 -9.21 -8.13 -13.72
C MET A 9 -10.47 -7.56 -13.05
N ILE A 10 -11.41 -8.42 -12.64
CA ILE A 10 -12.60 -7.98 -11.89
C ILE A 10 -12.19 -7.34 -10.56
N VAL A 11 -11.28 -7.98 -9.82
CA VAL A 11 -10.78 -7.42 -8.54
C VAL A 11 -10.03 -6.11 -8.76
N LEU A 12 -9.22 -6.00 -9.83
CA LEU A 12 -8.53 -4.76 -10.18
C LEU A 12 -9.53 -3.61 -10.41
N VAL A 13 -10.56 -3.84 -11.23
CA VAL A 13 -11.61 -2.85 -11.49
C VAL A 13 -12.34 -2.50 -10.20
N PHE A 14 -12.64 -3.49 -9.36
CA PHE A 14 -13.28 -3.28 -8.06
C PHE A 14 -12.44 -2.38 -7.13
N VAL A 15 -11.13 -2.61 -7.02
CA VAL A 15 -10.21 -1.75 -6.25
C VAL A 15 -10.19 -0.33 -6.81
N ILE A 16 -10.09 -0.19 -8.13
CA ILE A 16 -10.06 1.12 -8.79
C ILE A 16 -11.35 1.90 -8.48
N VAL A 17 -12.51 1.24 -8.57
CA VAL A 17 -13.81 1.83 -8.22
C VAL A 17 -13.82 2.29 -6.76
N LEU A 18 -13.36 1.45 -5.82
CA LEU A 18 -13.29 1.83 -4.41
C LEU A 18 -12.38 3.05 -4.17
N PHE A 19 -11.27 3.16 -4.90
CA PHE A 19 -10.38 4.32 -4.81
C PHE A 19 -10.97 5.57 -5.44
N ILE A 20 -11.69 5.47 -6.57
CA ILE A 20 -12.30 6.65 -7.23
C ILE A 20 -13.44 7.23 -6.40
N PHE A 21 -14.31 6.36 -5.87
CA PHE A 21 -15.47 6.81 -5.10
C PHE A 21 -15.12 7.12 -3.63
N GLU A 22 -13.93 6.75 -3.17
CA GLU A 22 -13.43 6.94 -1.80
C GLU A 22 -14.45 6.52 -0.72
N TRP A 23 -15.33 5.56 -1.01
CA TRP A 23 -16.40 5.13 -0.09
C TRP A 23 -15.86 4.56 1.21
N VAL A 24 -14.68 3.97 1.15
CA VAL A 24 -13.95 3.44 2.31
C VAL A 24 -12.53 3.96 2.30
N ARG A 25 -11.95 4.13 3.49
CA ARG A 25 -10.56 4.56 3.63
C ARG A 25 -9.62 3.64 2.84
N VAL A 26 -8.60 4.22 2.23
CA VAL A 26 -7.57 3.50 1.45
C VAL A 26 -6.92 2.35 2.24
N ASP A 27 -6.67 2.54 3.54
CA ASP A 27 -6.12 1.50 4.40
C ASP A 27 -7.07 0.30 4.53
N VAL A 28 -8.36 0.56 4.60
CA VAL A 28 -9.41 -0.47 4.71
C VAL A 28 -9.53 -1.24 3.40
N VAL A 29 -9.40 -0.57 2.24
CA VAL A 29 -9.32 -1.25 0.93
C VAL A 29 -8.17 -2.25 0.92
N GLY A 30 -6.99 -1.86 1.42
CA GLY A 30 -5.84 -2.75 1.54
C GLY A 30 -6.14 -4.00 2.37
N ILE A 31 -6.77 -3.83 3.54
CA ILE A 31 -7.18 -4.95 4.42
C ILE A 31 -8.20 -5.84 3.72
N ILE A 32 -9.19 -5.26 3.03
CA ILE A 32 -10.18 -6.01 2.25
C ILE A 32 -9.47 -6.88 1.21
N MET A 33 -8.51 -6.34 0.46
CA MET A 33 -7.79 -7.10 -0.56
C MET A 33 -6.90 -8.21 0.03
N MET A 34 -6.27 -7.95 1.18
CA MET A 34 -5.48 -8.97 1.90
C MET A 34 -6.33 -10.18 2.33
N VAL A 35 -7.62 -9.99 2.60
CA VAL A 35 -8.53 -11.09 2.98
C VAL A 35 -9.23 -11.68 1.75
N LEU A 36 -9.65 -10.82 0.81
CA LEU A 36 -10.44 -11.20 -0.36
C LEU A 36 -9.64 -12.08 -1.32
N LEU A 37 -8.40 -11.69 -1.65
CA LEU A 37 -7.58 -12.39 -2.65
C LEU A 37 -7.27 -13.85 -2.26
N PRO A 38 -6.89 -14.16 -1.00
CA PRO A 38 -6.77 -15.56 -0.56
C PRO A 38 -8.09 -16.32 -0.51
N LEU A 39 -9.18 -15.64 -0.15
CA LEU A 39 -10.48 -16.29 0.00
C LEU A 39 -11.02 -16.79 -1.35
N ILE A 40 -10.78 -16.03 -2.43
CA ILE A 40 -11.12 -16.44 -3.80
C ILE A 40 -10.06 -17.36 -4.44
N GLY A 41 -8.99 -17.70 -3.71
CA GLY A 41 -7.94 -18.61 -4.16
C GLY A 41 -6.97 -18.05 -5.20
N LEU A 42 -6.95 -16.73 -5.42
CA LEU A 42 -6.03 -16.11 -6.39
C LEU A 42 -4.59 -16.03 -5.88
N VAL A 43 -4.41 -15.96 -4.56
CA VAL A 43 -3.10 -15.96 -3.90
C VAL A 43 -3.18 -16.80 -2.62
N THR A 44 -2.05 -17.30 -2.13
CA THR A 44 -2.00 -17.93 -0.81
C THR A 44 -2.08 -16.86 0.30
N PRO A 45 -2.53 -17.22 1.52
CA PRO A 45 -2.51 -16.29 2.65
C PRO A 45 -1.12 -15.69 2.89
N LYS A 46 -0.06 -16.49 2.76
CA LYS A 46 1.33 -16.04 2.91
C LYS A 46 1.69 -14.97 1.87
N GLU A 47 1.28 -15.14 0.61
CA GLU A 47 1.53 -14.17 -0.46
C GLU A 47 0.80 -12.85 -0.24
N ALA A 48 -0.43 -12.88 0.30
CA ALA A 48 -1.13 -11.65 0.66
C ALA A 48 -0.36 -10.82 1.70
N PHE A 49 0.27 -11.46 2.69
CA PHE A 49 1.11 -10.77 3.69
C PHE A 49 2.46 -10.29 3.13
N LEU A 50 3.02 -10.96 2.13
CA LEU A 50 4.29 -10.55 1.51
C LEU A 50 4.22 -9.15 0.87
N GLY A 51 3.02 -8.69 0.50
CA GLY A 51 2.81 -7.33 -0.03
C GLY A 51 3.18 -6.23 0.98
N LEU A 52 2.95 -6.47 2.29
CA LEU A 52 3.28 -5.51 3.36
C LEU A 52 4.79 -5.32 3.55
N SER A 53 5.59 -6.34 3.24
CA SER A 53 7.06 -6.30 3.30
C SER A 53 7.70 -6.10 1.93
N SER A 54 6.96 -5.58 0.95
CA SER A 54 7.53 -5.28 -0.36
C SER A 54 8.58 -4.18 -0.28
N ASN A 55 9.59 -4.23 -1.16
CA ASN A 55 10.64 -3.22 -1.22
C ASN A 55 10.09 -1.80 -1.31
N ALA A 56 9.00 -1.59 -2.05
CA ALA A 56 8.33 -0.30 -2.16
C ALA A 56 7.74 0.17 -0.82
N VAL A 57 6.98 -0.67 -0.12
CA VAL A 57 6.37 -0.32 1.17
C VAL A 57 7.43 -0.02 2.23
N VAL A 58 8.44 -0.88 2.34
CA VAL A 58 9.56 -0.68 3.29
C VAL A 58 10.34 0.61 2.98
N SER A 59 10.54 0.94 1.70
CA SER A 59 11.23 2.16 1.30
C SER A 59 10.44 3.41 1.71
N ILE A 60 9.13 3.44 1.48
CA ILE A 60 8.27 4.56 1.89
C ILE A 60 8.25 4.70 3.42
N MET A 61 8.16 3.58 4.15
CA MET A 61 8.25 3.59 5.61
C MET A 61 9.58 4.19 6.10
N ALA A 62 10.70 3.80 5.48
CA ALA A 62 12.02 4.34 5.83
C ALA A 62 12.09 5.86 5.57
N VAL A 63 11.58 6.33 4.43
CA VAL A 63 11.54 7.76 4.09
C VAL A 63 10.70 8.55 5.10
N ILE A 64 9.54 8.03 5.51
CA ILE A 64 8.68 8.67 6.52
C ILE A 64 9.41 8.77 7.89
N ILE A 65 10.07 7.69 8.32
CA ILE A 65 10.82 7.66 9.58
C ILE A 65 12.00 8.65 9.53
N ILE A 66 12.75 8.67 8.44
CA ILE A 66 13.85 9.62 8.24
C ILE A 66 13.34 11.06 8.26
N GLY A 67 12.26 11.35 7.53
CA GLY A 67 11.64 12.68 7.53
C GLY A 67 11.29 13.16 8.94
N ALA A 68 10.59 12.33 9.72
CA ALA A 68 10.25 12.65 11.10
C ALA A 68 11.50 12.83 12.00
N GLY A 69 12.55 12.03 11.79
CA GLY A 69 13.82 12.18 12.52
C GLY A 69 14.56 13.48 12.18
N LEU A 70 14.59 13.86 10.91
CA LEU A 70 15.18 15.12 10.45
C LEU A 70 14.42 16.35 10.96
N ASP A 71 13.08 16.29 10.98
CA ASP A 71 12.24 17.34 11.56
C ASP A 71 12.51 17.50 13.06
N LYS A 72 12.55 16.39 13.81
CA LYS A 72 12.78 16.41 15.26
C LYS A 72 14.16 16.94 15.65
N THR A 73 15.18 16.71 14.82
CA THR A 73 16.54 17.19 15.06
C THR A 73 16.76 18.64 14.63
N GLY A 74 15.77 19.27 13.98
CA GLY A 74 15.88 20.63 13.46
C GLY A 74 16.88 20.78 12.32
N VAL A 75 17.39 19.67 11.77
CA VAL A 75 18.31 19.66 10.62
C VAL A 75 17.61 20.27 9.40
N MET A 76 16.32 19.98 9.22
CA MET A 76 15.51 20.58 8.16
C MET A 76 15.49 22.11 8.25
N ASN A 77 15.38 22.67 9.47
CA ASN A 77 15.42 24.13 9.68
C ASN A 77 16.80 24.71 9.38
N LYS A 78 17.88 24.05 9.82
CA LYS A 78 19.26 24.50 9.55
C LYS A 78 19.61 24.50 8.07
N VAL A 79 19.15 23.51 7.32
CA VAL A 79 19.36 23.44 5.86
C VAL A 79 18.48 24.46 5.13
N ALA A 80 17.26 24.71 5.62
CA ALA A 80 16.36 25.71 5.05
C ALA A 80 16.81 27.16 5.28
N GLU A 81 17.44 27.46 6.43
CA GLU A 81 17.91 28.80 6.79
C GLU A 81 19.23 29.22 6.12
N GLY A 82 19.87 28.35 5.33
CA GLY A 82 20.89 28.71 4.33
C GLY A 82 21.88 29.81 4.75
N ARG A 83 22.78 29.50 5.70
CA ARG A 83 24.11 30.12 5.78
C ARG A 83 25.17 29.07 5.52
#